data_AF-A0A8T7KIM2-F1
#
_entry.id   AF-A0A8T7KIM2-F1
#
_cell.length_a   1.000
_cell.length_b   1.000
_cell.length_c   1.000
_cell.angle_alpha   90.00
_cell.angle_beta   90.00
_cell.angle_gamma   90.00
#
_symmetry.space_group_name_H-M   'P 1'
#
loop_
_entity.id
_entity.type
_entity.pdbx_description
1 polymer ?
#
loop_
_entity_poly.entity_id
_entity_poly.type
_entity_poly.pdbx_seq_one_letter_code
_entity_poly.pdbx_strand_id
1 'polypeptide(L)' 'MAPKLNLRFDPNQDYQRDAVSSVVDLFDGLPSVKADFSLGGDIVPNLPPFQALSEAWLLDNLRVVQARNSIDEAIVLDC' A
#
# COMPACT_ATOMS: atom_id res chain seq x y z
N MET A 1 33.07 -31.30 -5.80
CA MET A 1 31.94 -30.98 -4.89
C MET A 1 31.48 -29.57 -5.18
N ALA A 2 30.18 -29.34 -5.36
CA ALA A 2 29.64 -27.99 -5.51
C ALA A 2 29.60 -27.29 -4.14
N PRO A 3 29.88 -25.97 -4.06
CA PRO A 3 29.80 -25.22 -2.82
C PRO A 3 28.36 -25.18 -2.27
N LYS A 4 28.22 -25.18 -0.94
CA LYS A 4 26.92 -25.12 -0.26
C LYS A 4 26.37 -23.69 -0.35
N LEU A 5 25.27 -23.51 -1.10
CA LEU A 5 24.53 -22.25 -1.16
C LEU A 5 23.86 -21.99 0.19
N ASN A 6 24.05 -20.79 0.75
CA ASN A 6 23.36 -20.31 1.94
C ASN A 6 22.62 -19.02 1.58
N LEU A 7 21.29 -19.03 1.67
CA LEU A 7 20.45 -17.86 1.43
C LEU A 7 20.28 -17.09 2.74
N ARG A 8 20.32 -15.76 2.67
CA ARG A 8 20.06 -14.85 3.79
C ARG A 8 19.14 -13.74 3.33
N PHE A 9 18.21 -13.34 4.18
CA PHE A 9 17.35 -12.18 3.93
C PHE A 9 18.18 -10.90 3.89
N ASP A 10 17.87 -10.04 2.92
CA ASP A 10 18.41 -8.69 2.80
C ASP A 10 17.24 -7.70 2.81
N PRO A 11 17.10 -6.86 3.86
CA PRO A 11 16.04 -5.86 3.95
C PRO A 11 16.23 -4.66 3.01
N ASN A 12 17.39 -4.54 2.35
CA ASN A 12 17.77 -3.37 1.57
C ASN A 12 17.74 -3.63 0.06
N GLN A 13 16.91 -4.56 -0.38
CA GLN A 13 16.70 -4.81 -1.80
C GLN A 13 15.85 -3.70 -2.40
N ASP A 14 16.40 -2.94 -3.35
CA ASP A 14 15.74 -1.77 -3.95
C ASP A 14 14.35 -2.11 -4.50
N TYR A 15 14.21 -3.22 -5.23
CA TYR A 15 12.91 -3.66 -5.75
C TYR A 15 11.86 -3.94 -4.66
N GLN A 16 12.27 -4.39 -3.48
CA GLN A 16 11.34 -4.58 -2.35
C GLN A 16 10.91 -3.23 -1.78
N ARG A 17 11.86 -2.30 -1.66
CA ARG A 17 11.59 -0.93 -1.20
C ARG A 17 10.66 -0.20 -2.17
N ASP A 18 10.90 -0.34 -3.47
CA ASP A 18 10.08 0.25 -4.53
C ASP A 18 8.65 -0.30 -4.52
N ALA A 19 8.51 -1.62 -4.31
CA ALA A 19 7.20 -2.25 -4.18
C ALA A 19 6.44 -1.75 -2.95
N VAL A 20 7.10 -1.71 -1.78
CA VAL A 20 6.48 -1.21 -0.54
C VAL A 20 6.10 0.27 -0.68
N SER A 21 6.99 1.11 -1.21
CA SER A 21 6.71 2.54 -1.42
C SER A 21 5.51 2.72 -2.35
N SER A 22 5.47 1.99 -3.47
CA SER A 22 4.37 2.09 -4.43
C SER A 22 3.00 1.75 -3.82
N VAL A 23 2.94 0.83 -2.85
CA VAL A 23 1.69 0.55 -2.11
C VAL A 23 1.34 1.67 -1.13
N VAL A 24 2.33 2.19 -0.40
CA VAL A 24 2.12 3.27 0.57
C VAL A 24 1.66 4.56 -0.12
N ASP A 25 2.25 4.88 -1.27
CA ASP A 25 1.95 6.09 -2.04
C ASP A 25 0.51 6.13 -2.60
N LEU A 26 -0.17 4.98 -2.68
CA LEU A 26 -1.61 4.96 -3.00
C LEU A 26 -2.45 5.72 -1.98
N PHE A 27 -1.97 5.85 -0.75
CA PHE A 27 -2.65 6.52 0.36
C PHE A 27 -2.13 7.94 0.61
N ASP A 28 -1.38 8.53 -0.32
CA ASP A 28 -0.90 9.90 -0.17
C ASP A 28 -2.05 10.90 0.02
N GLY A 29 -1.90 11.78 1.00
CA GLY A 29 -2.93 12.71 1.44
C GLY A 29 -4.02 12.14 2.36
N LEU A 30 -4.03 10.83 2.65
CA LEU A 30 -4.98 10.26 3.62
C LEU A 30 -4.66 10.75 5.04
N PRO A 31 -5.61 11.35 5.78
CA PRO A 31 -5.35 11.80 7.14
C PRO A 31 -5.12 10.59 8.06
N SER A 32 -4.16 10.74 8.98
CA SER A 32 -3.93 9.73 10.02
C SER A 32 -5.15 9.66 10.95
N VAL A 33 -5.86 8.53 10.91
CA VAL A 33 -6.92 8.21 11.87
C VAL A 33 -6.34 7.34 12.97
N LYS A 34 -6.50 7.75 14.23
CA LYS A 34 -6.20 6.90 15.38
C LYS A 34 -7.49 6.18 15.77
N ALA A 35 -7.53 4.87 15.55
CA ALA A 35 -8.59 4.05 16.11
C ALA A 35 -8.30 3.83 17.61
N ASP A 36 -9.21 4.25 18.47
CA ASP A 36 -9.10 3.98 19.90
C ASP A 36 -9.30 2.48 20.12
N PHE A 37 -8.29 1.84 20.73
CA PHE A 37 -8.41 0.44 21.13
C PHE A 37 -9.56 0.31 22.14
N SER A 38 -10.54 -0.52 21.82
CA SER A 38 -11.69 -0.80 22.68
C SER A 38 -11.66 -2.26 23.13
N LEU A 39 -11.69 -2.50 24.44
CA LEU A 39 -11.82 -3.83 25.02
C LEU A 39 -13.24 -4.34 24.76
N GLY A 40 -13.42 -5.17 23.71
CA GLY A 40 -14.70 -5.80 23.38
C GLY A 40 -14.91 -6.08 21.89
N GLY A 41 -14.09 -5.51 21.00
CA GLY A 41 -14.12 -5.81 19.57
C GLY A 41 -12.92 -6.63 19.13
N ASP A 42 -13.15 -7.80 18.52
CA ASP A 42 -12.09 -8.60 17.89
C ASP A 42 -11.50 -7.92 16.64
N ILE A 43 -12.21 -6.93 16.09
CA ILE A 43 -11.86 -6.22 14.84
C ILE A 43 -11.93 -4.71 15.10
N VAL A 44 -10.84 -4.01 14.79
CA VAL A 44 -10.75 -2.55 14.82
C VAL A 44 -10.64 -2.04 13.38
N PRO A 45 -11.65 -1.33 12.84
CA PRO A 45 -11.59 -0.78 11.49
C PRO A 45 -10.51 0.30 11.36
N ASN A 46 -9.85 0.34 10.19
CA ASN A 46 -8.85 1.38 9.88
C ASN A 46 -9.47 2.75 9.54
N LEU A 47 -10.76 2.77 9.20
CA LEU A 47 -11.52 3.98 8.89
C LEU A 47 -12.60 4.22 9.95
N PRO A 48 -13.00 5.49 10.18
CA PRO A 48 -14.13 5.80 11.03
C PRO A 48 -15.43 5.18 10.51
N PRO A 49 -16.44 5.00 11.39
CA PRO A 49 -17.75 4.51 10.98
C PRO A 49 -18.32 5.29 9.80
N PHE A 50 -18.89 4.57 8.84
CA PHE A 50 -19.54 5.11 7.64
C PHE A 50 -18.62 5.88 6.68
N GLN A 51 -17.29 5.81 6.87
CA GLN A 51 -16.33 6.34 5.91
C GLN A 51 -15.82 5.24 4.98
N ALA A 52 -15.60 5.63 3.73
CA ALA A 52 -14.97 4.81 2.71
C ALA A 52 -13.87 5.64 2.03
N LEU A 53 -12.92 4.97 1.39
CA LEU A 53 -11.94 5.65 0.55
C LEU A 53 -12.65 6.22 -0.68
N SER A 54 -12.32 7.46 -1.04
CA SER A 54 -12.82 8.06 -2.27
C SER A 54 -12.17 7.35 -3.46
N GLU A 55 -12.98 6.76 -4.34
CA GLU A 55 -12.50 6.06 -5.55
C GLU A 55 -11.73 7.00 -6.47
N ALA A 56 -12.23 8.23 -6.68
CA ALA A 56 -11.58 9.22 -7.53
C ALA A 56 -10.19 9.60 -6.97
N TRP A 57 -10.09 9.81 -5.65
CA TRP A 57 -8.81 10.12 -5.00
C TRP A 57 -7.82 8.95 -5.09
N LEU A 58 -8.29 7.72 -4.86
CA LEU A 58 -7.44 6.54 -4.94
C LEU A 58 -6.97 6.28 -6.38
N LEU A 59 -7.83 6.52 -7.37
CA LEU A 59 -7.50 6.42 -8.79
C LEU A 59 -6.45 7.45 -9.21
N ASP A 60 -6.56 8.69 -8.72
CA ASP A 60 -5.56 9.74 -9.01
C ASP A 60 -4.19 9.36 -8.44
N ASN A 61 -4.14 8.89 -7.19
CA ASN A 61 -2.89 8.39 -6.59
C ASN A 61 -2.34 7.17 -7.34
N LEU A 62 -3.21 6.24 -7.76
CA LEU A 62 -2.81 5.06 -8.54
C LEU A 62 -2.14 5.46 -9.85
N ARG A 63 -2.69 6.44 -10.59
CA ARG A 63 -2.10 6.93 -11.84
C ARG A 63 -0.72 7.55 -11.63
N VAL A 64 -0.52 8.30 -10.54
CA VAL A 64 0.80 8.84 -10.17
C VAL A 64 1.81 7.71 -9.95
N VAL A 65 1.42 6.67 -9.21
CA VAL A 65 2.28 5.49 -8.95
C VAL A 65 2.56 4.72 -10.24
N GLN A 66 1.57 4.55 -11.11
CA GLN A 66 1.70 3.86 -12.40
C GLN A 66 2.66 4.61 -13.33
N ALA A 67 2.49 5.93 -13.49
CA ALA A 67 3.36 6.76 -14.31
C ALA A 67 4.82 6.72 -13.83
N ARG A 68 5.06 6.80 -12.51
CA ARG A 68 6.41 6.67 -11.94
C ARG A 68 7.06 5.32 -12.26
N ASN A 69 6.27 4.25 -12.23
CA ASN A 69 6.74 2.88 -12.44
C ASN A 69 6.67 2.43 -13.91
N SER A 70 6.33 3.32 -14.85
CA SER A 70 6.14 2.99 -16.27
C SER A 70 5.12 1.86 -16.50
N ILE A 71 4.01 1.88 -15.75
CA ILE A 71 2.87 0.97 -15.87
C ILE A 71 1.74 1.70 -16.59
N ASP A 72 0.98 1.00 -17.43
CA ASP A 72 -0.19 1.56 -18.11
C ASP A 72 -1.21 2.09 -17.09
N GLU A 73 -1.69 3.31 -17.32
CA GLU A 73 -2.60 3.98 -16.42
C GLU A 73 -4.00 3.35 -16.44
N ALA A 74 -4.58 3.17 -15.25
CA ALA A 74 -5.96 2.72 -15.11
C ALA A 74 -6.94 3.86 -15.45
N ILE A 75 -8.01 3.52 -16.17
CA ILE A 75 -9.10 4.48 -16.48
C ILE A 75 -10.11 4.52 -15.34
N VAL A 76 -10.34 3.39 -14.69
CA VAL A 76 -11.26 3.19 -13.56
C VAL A 76 -10.64 2.23 -12.55
N LEU A 77 -11.13 2.25 -11.31
CA LEU A 77 -10.88 1.17 -10.36
C LEU A 77 -11.86 0.05 -10.68
N ASP A 78 -11.38 -1.05 -11.26
CA ASP A 78 -12.21 -2.25 -11.44
C ASP A 78 -12.38 -2.92 -10.06
N CYS A 79 -13.58 -2.79 -9.50
CA CYS A 79 -13.99 -3.40 -8.23
C CYS A 79 -14.59 -4.79 -8.44
#